data_AF-A0A934C8U7-F1
#
_entry.id   AF-A0A934C8U7-F1
#
_cell.length_a   1.000
_cell.length_b   1.000
_cell.length_c   1.000
_cell.angle_alpha   90.00
_cell.angle_beta   90.00
_cell.angle_gamma   90.00
#
_symmetry.space_group_name_H-M   'P 1'
#
loop_
_entity.id
_entity.type
_entity.pdbx_description
1 polymer ?
#
loop_
_entity_poly.entity_id
_entity_poly.type
_entity_poly.pdbx_seq_one_letter_code
_entity_poly.pdbx_strand_id
1 'polypeptide(L)'
;MKSTKAGAISGCVIWFIVFGLLGSCLVPAGMMIGGFTWMTDFAVQTLEPLICPHGTTAKFRTYATTTNDEFGTPQPSTAYVMQCVDANGDVVKEDPVAYAFIWVGIFAGIGLAASAVLAFALAAPAGVLVSRALNRRQKGMMAENIEPE
;
A
#
# COMPACT_ATOMS: atom_id res chain seq x y z
N MET A 1 27.53 -31.87 -4.04
CA MET A 1 26.35 -31.24 -3.40
C MET A 1 26.38 -29.69 -3.37
N LYS A 2 26.98 -28.99 -4.37
CA LYS A 2 27.08 -27.51 -4.38
C LYS A 2 25.98 -26.77 -5.16
N SER A 3 25.18 -27.47 -5.97
CA SER A 3 24.29 -26.86 -6.97
C SER A 3 22.95 -26.35 -6.40
N THR A 4 22.38 -27.00 -5.39
CA THR A 4 21.04 -26.67 -4.86
C THR A 4 21.00 -25.32 -4.11
N LYS A 5 22.09 -24.96 -3.41
CA LYS A 5 22.18 -23.68 -2.68
C LYS A 5 22.24 -22.48 -3.62
N ALA A 6 22.93 -22.60 -4.76
CA ALA A 6 23.05 -21.50 -5.74
C ALA A 6 21.72 -21.21 -6.45
N GLY A 7 20.93 -22.25 -6.78
CA GLY A 7 19.61 -22.09 -7.39
C GLY A 7 18.57 -21.45 -6.46
N ALA A 8 18.59 -21.81 -5.17
CA ALA A 8 17.69 -21.23 -4.17
C ALA A 8 18.01 -19.74 -3.90
N ILE A 9 19.29 -19.36 -3.86
CA ILE A 9 19.70 -17.96 -3.70
C ILE A 9 19.26 -17.12 -4.91
N SER A 10 19.42 -17.65 -6.13
CA SER A 10 18.99 -16.96 -7.35
C SER A 10 17.47 -16.77 -7.42
N GLY A 11 16.68 -17.77 -7.02
CA GLY A 11 15.21 -17.65 -6.99
C GLY A 11 14.71 -16.64 -5.96
N CYS A 12 15.35 -16.57 -4.79
CA CYS A 12 14.99 -15.61 -3.74
C CYS A 12 15.28 -14.16 -4.19
N VAL A 13 16.42 -13.92 -4.85
CA VAL A 13 16.74 -12.58 -5.40
C VAL A 13 15.74 -12.16 -6.47
N ILE A 14 15.36 -13.07 -7.38
CA ILE A 14 14.36 -12.78 -8.42
C ILE A 14 13.00 -12.47 -7.79
N TRP A 15 12.60 -13.23 -6.78
CA TRP A 15 11.37 -12.98 -6.04
C TRP A 15 11.34 -11.58 -5.40
N PHE A 16 12.42 -11.18 -4.72
CA PHE A 16 12.52 -9.83 -4.14
C PHE A 16 12.44 -8.72 -5.19
N ILE A 17 13.04 -8.90 -6.36
CA ILE A 17 12.97 -7.91 -7.46
C ILE A 17 11.54 -7.79 -7.99
N VAL A 18 10.88 -8.92 -8.26
CA VAL A 18 9.49 -8.94 -8.74
C VAL A 18 8.54 -8.37 -7.68
N PHE A 19 8.75 -8.72 -6.41
CA PHE A 19 8.00 -8.18 -5.28
C PHE A 19 8.18 -6.67 -5.15
N GLY A 20 9.40 -6.15 -5.26
CA GLY A 20 9.68 -4.73 -5.21
C GLY A 20 9.00 -3.95 -6.34
N LEU A 21 9.08 -4.46 -7.57
CA LEU A 21 8.42 -3.85 -8.73
C LEU A 21 6.89 -3.85 -8.58
N LEU A 22 6.30 -4.99 -8.23
CA LEU A 22 4.86 -5.09 -8.01
C LEU A 22 4.40 -4.25 -6.82
N GLY A 23 5.14 -4.28 -5.72
CA GLY A 23 4.88 -3.49 -4.53
C GLY A 23 4.93 -1.98 -4.79
N SER A 24 5.88 -1.53 -5.62
CA SER A 24 5.99 -0.11 -6.02
C SER A 24 4.76 0.40 -6.79
N CYS A 25 3.98 -0.50 -7.40
CA CYS A 25 2.76 -0.14 -8.11
C CYS A 25 1.51 -0.37 -7.25
N LEU A 26 1.41 -1.54 -6.61
CA LEU A 26 0.22 -1.96 -5.87
C LEU A 26 0.05 -1.23 -4.54
N VAL A 27 1.14 -0.89 -3.84
CA VAL A 27 1.04 -0.19 -2.54
C VAL A 27 0.58 1.26 -2.74
N PRO A 28 1.14 2.07 -3.65
CA PRO A 28 0.60 3.41 -3.91
C PRO A 28 -0.83 3.40 -4.44
N ALA A 29 -1.18 2.43 -5.30
CA ALA A 29 -2.56 2.27 -5.75
C ALA A 29 -3.52 1.97 -4.59
N GLY A 30 -3.14 1.08 -3.68
CA GLY A 30 -3.89 0.80 -2.45
C GLY A 30 -4.04 2.02 -1.56
N MET A 31 -2.96 2.80 -1.40
CA MET A 31 -3.00 4.04 -0.62
C MET A 31 -3.95 5.08 -1.23
N MET A 32 -3.95 5.25 -2.56
CA MET A 32 -4.92 6.11 -3.23
C MET A 32 -6.36 5.65 -2.98
N ILE A 33 -6.64 4.36 -3.16
CA ILE A 33 -7.99 3.81 -2.93
C ILE A 33 -8.43 4.04 -1.48
N GLY A 34 -7.57 3.76 -0.50
CA GLY A 34 -7.85 4.05 0.90
C GLY A 34 -8.09 5.54 1.17
N GLY A 35 -7.27 6.40 0.54
CA GLY A 35 -7.35 7.86 0.67
C GLY A 35 -8.56 8.50 0.01
N PHE A 36 -9.21 7.84 -0.95
CA PHE A 36 -10.50 8.29 -1.49
C PHE A 36 -11.69 7.71 -0.73
N THR A 37 -11.55 6.52 -0.14
CA THR A 37 -12.67 5.80 0.46
C THR A 37 -12.83 6.04 1.97
N TRP A 38 -11.88 6.69 2.64
CA TRP A 38 -11.95 6.88 4.10
C TRP A 38 -13.20 7.65 4.57
N MET A 39 -13.74 8.59 3.79
CA MET A 39 -14.96 9.33 4.19
C MET A 39 -16.27 8.53 3.98
N THR A 40 -16.22 7.31 3.45
CA THR A 40 -17.43 6.53 3.16
C THR A 40 -18.01 5.87 4.41
N ASP A 41 -19.33 5.73 4.48
CA ASP A 41 -20.02 5.02 5.58
C ASP A 41 -19.51 3.57 5.72
N PHE A 42 -19.08 2.95 4.62
CA PHE A 42 -18.49 1.62 4.64
C PHE A 42 -17.19 1.57 5.46
N ALA A 43 -16.31 2.55 5.26
CA ALA A 43 -15.06 2.65 5.98
C ALA A 43 -15.30 2.88 7.48
N VAL A 44 -16.31 3.71 7.80
CA VAL A 44 -16.73 4.00 9.17
C VAL A 44 -17.24 2.74 9.85
N GLN A 45 -18.21 2.05 9.26
CA GLN A 45 -18.79 0.83 9.84
C GLN A 45 -17.77 -0.29 10.01
N THR A 46 -16.78 -0.37 9.12
CA THR A 46 -15.74 -1.39 9.20
C THR A 46 -14.77 -1.14 10.36
N LEU A 47 -14.43 0.13 10.64
CA LEU A 47 -13.47 0.50 11.70
C LEU A 47 -14.12 0.93 13.01
N GLU A 48 -15.41 1.23 13.01
CA GLU A 48 -16.21 1.56 14.19
C GLU A 48 -15.97 0.61 15.36
N PRO A 49 -16.08 -0.73 15.22
CA PRO A 49 -15.83 -1.65 16.34
C PRO A 49 -14.39 -1.66 16.84
N LEU A 50 -13.43 -1.17 16.03
CA LEU A 50 -12.02 -1.10 16.41
C LEU A 50 -11.68 0.21 17.14
N ILE A 51 -12.33 1.32 16.78
CA ILE A 51 -11.96 2.67 17.23
C ILE A 51 -12.88 3.19 18.32
N CYS A 52 -14.17 2.86 18.22
CA CYS A 52 -15.20 3.32 19.13
C CYS A 52 -15.42 2.30 20.27
N PRO A 53 -15.56 2.77 21.52
CA PRO A 53 -15.89 1.90 22.65
C PRO A 53 -17.29 1.26 22.49
N HIS A 54 -17.49 0.10 23.12
CA HIS A 54 -18.77 -0.60 23.06
C HIS A 54 -19.95 0.29 23.48
N GLY A 55 -21.04 0.23 22.70
CA GLY A 55 -22.25 1.03 22.94
C GLY A 55 -22.24 2.41 22.28
N THR A 56 -21.14 2.81 21.63
CA THR A 56 -21.05 4.08 20.89
C THR A 56 -21.09 3.86 19.38
N THR A 57 -21.58 4.85 18.64
CA THR A 57 -21.70 4.84 17.18
C THR A 57 -20.74 5.84 16.54
N ALA A 58 -20.01 5.44 15.51
CA ALA A 58 -19.13 6.33 14.77
C ALA A 58 -19.92 7.25 13.83
N LYS A 59 -19.67 8.56 13.89
CA LYS A 59 -20.27 9.57 12.99
C LYS A 59 -19.24 10.61 12.57
N PHE A 60 -19.37 11.12 11.36
CA PHE A 60 -18.63 12.30 10.93
C PHE A 60 -19.39 13.57 11.29
N ARG A 61 -18.69 14.52 11.91
CA ARG A 61 -19.16 15.89 12.10
C ARG A 61 -18.41 16.82 11.16
N THR A 62 -19.17 17.59 10.40
CA THR A 62 -18.66 18.72 9.63
C THR A 62 -18.94 20.01 10.39
N TYR A 63 -17.94 20.88 10.51
CA TYR A 63 -18.12 22.21 11.08
C TYR A 63 -17.32 23.25 10.30
N ALA A 64 -17.88 24.46 10.22
CA ALA A 64 -17.20 25.60 9.66
C ALA A 64 -16.06 26.02 10.60
N THR A 65 -14.88 26.19 10.05
CA THR A 65 -13.70 26.70 10.74
C THR A 65 -13.03 27.77 9.89
N THR A 66 -12.03 28.45 10.45
CA THR A 66 -11.24 29.45 9.76
C THR A 66 -9.80 29.00 9.76
N THR A 67 -9.23 28.83 8.57
CA THR A 67 -7.80 28.56 8.38
C THR A 67 -7.13 29.83 7.92
N ASN A 68 -5.95 30.12 8.44
CA ASN A 68 -5.17 31.25 7.96
C ASN A 68 -4.40 30.85 6.69
N ASP A 69 -4.43 31.70 5.67
CA ASP A 69 -3.56 31.55 4.50
C ASP A 69 -2.08 31.86 4.82
N GLU A 70 -1.22 31.73 3.82
CA GLU A 70 0.22 32.00 3.93
C GLU A 70 0.54 33.46 4.33
N PHE A 71 -0.43 34.37 4.23
CA PHE A 71 -0.34 35.78 4.59
C PHE A 71 -1.05 36.12 5.91
N GLY A 72 -1.57 35.11 6.63
CA GLY A 72 -2.27 35.28 7.90
C GLY A 72 -3.72 35.74 7.77
N THR A 73 -4.30 35.70 6.56
CA THR A 73 -5.68 36.10 6.31
C THR A 73 -6.61 34.93 6.63
N PRO A 74 -7.66 35.12 7.46
CA PRO A 74 -8.60 34.06 7.77
C PRO A 74 -9.49 33.75 6.56
N GLN A 75 -9.39 32.52 6.06
CA GLN A 75 -10.22 31.96 5.00
C GLN A 75 -11.24 30.98 5.61
N PRO A 76 -12.51 31.00 5.18
CA PRO A 76 -13.48 30.00 5.60
C PRO A 76 -13.07 28.61 5.11
N SER A 77 -13.05 27.65 6.02
CA SER A 77 -12.70 26.26 5.77
C SER A 77 -13.73 25.32 6.38
N THR A 78 -13.78 24.08 5.91
CA THR A 78 -14.64 23.03 6.46
C THR A 78 -13.78 21.96 7.08
N ALA A 79 -13.95 21.72 8.38
CA ALA A 79 -13.27 20.66 9.09
C ALA A 79 -14.19 19.43 9.18
N TYR A 80 -13.57 18.26 9.07
CA TYR A 80 -14.22 16.95 9.17
C TYR A 80 -13.57 16.21 10.33
N VAL A 81 -14.37 15.79 11.32
CA VAL A 81 -13.89 15.02 12.47
C VAL A 81 -14.78 13.80 12.66
N MET A 82 -14.15 12.64 12.84
CA MET A 82 -14.86 11.42 13.24
C MET A 82 -15.04 11.43 14.76
N GLN A 83 -16.27 11.22 15.21
CA GLN A 83 -16.67 11.21 16.61
C GLN A 83 -17.45 9.92 16.92
N CYS A 84 -17.14 9.31 18.06
CA CYS A 84 -17.92 8.22 18.63
C CYS A 84 -18.96 8.81 19.58
N VAL A 85 -20.24 8.66 19.26
CA VAL A 85 -21.36 9.18 20.05
C VAL A 85 -22.05 8.06 20.82
N ASP A 86 -22.37 8.29 22.09
CA ASP A 86 -23.15 7.36 22.91
C ASP A 86 -24.65 7.42 22.56
N ALA A 87 -25.46 6.50 23.11
CA ALA A 87 -26.91 6.46 22.97
C ALA A 87 -27.62 7.77 23.40
N ASN A 88 -26.99 8.54 24.31
CA ASN A 88 -27.47 9.85 24.76
C ASN A 88 -27.09 11.00 23.81
N GLY A 89 -26.27 10.74 22.79
CA GLY A 89 -25.76 11.74 21.84
C GLY A 89 -24.47 12.44 22.29
N ASP A 90 -23.91 12.06 23.44
CA ASP A 90 -22.66 12.62 23.96
C ASP A 90 -21.45 12.08 23.20
N VAL A 91 -20.49 12.96 22.91
CA VAL A 91 -19.24 12.60 22.24
C VAL A 91 -18.30 11.99 23.28
N VAL A 92 -18.05 10.69 23.15
CA VAL A 92 -17.18 9.94 24.06
C VAL A 92 -15.72 10.00 23.59
N LYS A 93 -15.51 10.10 22.28
CA LYS A 93 -14.17 10.14 21.67
C LYS A 93 -14.21 10.84 20.31
N GLU A 94 -13.21 11.67 20.05
CA GLU A 94 -12.95 12.24 18.71
C GLU A 94 -11.63 11.70 18.19
N ASP A 95 -11.62 11.23 16.94
CA ASP A 95 -10.40 10.69 16.32
C ASP A 95 -10.32 11.04 14.83
N PRO A 96 -9.87 12.26 14.48
CA PRO A 96 -9.88 12.74 13.10
C PRO A 96 -8.83 12.09 12.20
N VAL A 97 -7.75 11.57 12.79
CA VAL A 97 -6.52 11.24 12.04
C VAL A 97 -6.18 9.75 12.10
N ALA A 98 -6.29 9.11 13.27
CA ALA A 98 -5.90 7.71 13.41
C ALA A 98 -6.76 6.79 12.55
N TYR A 99 -8.06 7.07 12.45
CA TYR A 99 -9.00 6.33 11.59
C TYR A 99 -8.55 6.30 10.12
N ALA A 100 -8.21 7.45 9.55
CA ALA A 100 -7.80 7.55 8.16
C ALA A 100 -6.51 6.76 7.91
N PHE A 101 -5.52 6.86 8.81
CA PHE A 101 -4.28 6.09 8.70
C PHE A 101 -4.51 4.59 8.82
N ILE A 102 -5.38 4.12 9.73
CA ILE A 102 -5.70 2.70 9.86
C ILE A 102 -6.38 2.20 8.57
N TRP A 103 -7.33 2.94 8.04
CA TRP A 103 -8.03 2.58 6.80
C TRP A 103 -7.09 2.48 5.60
N VAL A 104 -6.28 3.52 5.38
CA VAL A 104 -5.27 3.53 4.32
C VAL A 104 -4.24 2.41 4.53
N GLY A 105 -3.85 2.17 5.78
CA GLY A 105 -2.93 1.09 6.16
C GLY A 105 -3.46 -0.29 5.80
N ILE A 106 -4.77 -0.56 5.99
CA ILE A 106 -5.39 -1.82 5.59
C ILE A 106 -5.27 -2.04 4.09
N PHE A 107 -5.62 -1.04 3.27
CA PHE A 107 -5.49 -1.16 1.81
C PHE A 107 -4.04 -1.29 1.34
N ALA A 108 -3.12 -0.54 1.96
CA ALA A 108 -1.69 -0.69 1.70
C ALA A 108 -1.19 -2.11 2.05
N GLY A 109 -1.65 -2.66 3.18
CA GLY A 109 -1.35 -4.02 3.61
C GLY A 109 -1.90 -5.09 2.66
N ILE A 110 -3.13 -4.92 2.17
CA ILE A 110 -3.72 -5.79 1.14
C ILE A 110 -2.89 -5.72 -0.15
N GLY A 111 -2.49 -4.52 -0.58
CA GLY A 111 -1.64 -4.34 -1.76
C GLY A 111 -0.29 -5.05 -1.63
N LEU A 112 0.30 -5.02 -0.42
CA LEU A 112 1.56 -5.69 -0.11
C LEU A 112 1.40 -7.23 -0.04
N ALA A 113 0.31 -7.72 0.54
CA ALA A 113 0.00 -9.15 0.53
C ALA A 113 -0.23 -9.67 -0.89
N ALA A 114 -0.99 -8.92 -1.70
CA ALA A 114 -1.23 -9.25 -3.10
C ALA A 114 0.08 -9.25 -3.91
N SER A 115 0.97 -8.26 -3.71
CA SER A 115 2.27 -8.23 -4.38
C SER A 115 3.16 -9.41 -3.98
N ALA A 116 3.14 -9.85 -2.72
CA ALA A 116 3.89 -11.02 -2.25
C ALA A 116 3.42 -12.31 -2.94
N VAL A 117 2.10 -12.52 -3.01
CA VAL A 117 1.49 -13.70 -3.66
C VAL A 117 1.77 -13.70 -5.15
N LEU A 118 1.56 -12.57 -5.83
CA LEU A 118 1.83 -12.43 -7.26
C LEU A 118 3.32 -12.62 -7.59
N ALA A 119 4.21 -12.06 -6.77
CA ALA A 119 5.65 -12.26 -6.92
C ALA A 119 6.03 -13.73 -6.79
N PHE A 120 5.38 -14.48 -5.89
CA PHE A 120 5.63 -15.91 -5.73
C PHE A 120 5.18 -16.70 -6.97
N ALA A 121 4.00 -16.40 -7.52
CA ALA A 121 3.49 -17.03 -8.74
C ALA A 121 4.36 -16.71 -9.97
N LEU A 122 4.86 -15.47 -10.07
CA LEU A 122 5.64 -14.98 -11.22
C LEU A 122 7.14 -15.29 -11.12
N ALA A 123 7.65 -15.71 -9.96
CA ALA A 123 9.07 -16.00 -9.78
C ALA A 123 9.58 -17.13 -10.70
N ALA A 124 8.78 -18.17 -10.91
CA ALA A 124 9.13 -19.28 -11.80
C ALA A 124 9.25 -18.85 -13.28
N PRO A 125 8.23 -18.23 -13.92
CA PRO A 125 8.36 -17.75 -15.29
C PRO A 125 9.39 -16.62 -15.44
N ALA A 126 9.52 -15.73 -14.46
CA ALA A 126 10.54 -14.68 -14.48
C ALA A 126 11.96 -15.26 -14.48
N GLY A 127 12.22 -16.30 -13.67
CA GLY A 127 13.53 -16.97 -13.67
C GLY A 127 13.89 -17.64 -15.00
N VAL A 128 12.91 -18.20 -15.70
CA VAL A 128 13.11 -18.77 -17.04
C VAL A 128 13.43 -17.68 -18.07
N LEU A 129 12.77 -16.53 -18.00
CA LEU A 129 13.03 -15.40 -18.89
C LEU A 129 14.42 -14.78 -18.65
N VAL A 130 14.80 -14.57 -17.38
CA VAL A 130 16.11 -14.02 -17.01
C VAL A 130 17.25 -14.94 -17.43
N SER A 131 17.11 -16.26 -17.20
CA SER A 131 18.11 -17.24 -17.65
C SER A 131 18.24 -17.29 -19.17
N ARG A 132 17.13 -17.20 -19.93
CA ARG A 132 17.17 -17.08 -21.40
C ARG A 132 17.85 -15.79 -21.86
N ALA A 133 17.58 -14.66 -21.22
CA ALA A 133 18.18 -13.37 -21.58
C ALA A 133 19.69 -13.34 -21.31
N LEU A 134 20.13 -13.85 -20.16
CA LEU A 134 21.55 -13.98 -19.82
C LEU A 134 22.28 -14.91 -20.79
N ASN A 135 21.68 -16.06 -21.14
CA ASN A 135 22.27 -17.00 -22.09
C ASN A 135 22.38 -16.40 -23.51
N ARG A 136 21.42 -15.57 -23.94
CA ARG A 136 21.54 -14.80 -25.21
C ARG A 136 22.67 -13.78 -25.16
N ARG A 137 22.80 -13.01 -24.08
CA ARG A 137 23.90 -12.03 -23.94
C ARG A 137 25.28 -12.69 -23.89
N GLN A 138 25.39 -13.81 -23.19
CA GLN A 138 26.64 -14.54 -23.07
C GLN A 138 27.08 -15.12 -24.42
N LYS A 139 26.14 -15.62 -25.23
CA LYS A 139 26.42 -16.02 -26.62
C LYS A 139 26.79 -14.84 -27.53
N GLY A 140 26.15 -13.69 -27.37
CA GLY A 140 26.50 -12.47 -28.12
C GLY A 140 27.92 -11.97 -27.82
N MET A 141 28.29 -11.92 -26.54
CA MET A 141 29.65 -11.54 -26.13
C MET A 141 30.72 -12.54 -26.59
N MET A 142 30.41 -13.83 -26.65
CA MET A 142 31.35 -14.81 -27.20
C MET A 142 31.47 -14.73 -28.72
N ALA A 143 30.44 -14.30 -29.44
CA ALA A 143 30.51 -14.11 -30.89
C ALA A 143 31.35 -12.87 -31.26
N GLU A 144 31.21 -11.77 -30.52
CA GLU A 144 31.96 -10.52 -30.74
C GLU A 144 33.46 -10.65 -30.43
N ASN A 145 33.86 -11.62 -29.60
CA ASN A 145 35.26 -11.85 -29.24
C ASN A 145 35.96 -12.93 -30.10
N ILE A 146 35.30 -13.41 -31.18
CA ILE A 146 35.83 -14.42 -32.13
C ILE A 146 36.10 -13.81 -33.52
N GLU A 147 35.80 -12.54 -33.78
CA GLU A 147 36.32 -11.83 -34.96
C GLU A 147 37.74 -11.30 -34.68
N PRO A 148 38.81 -11.94 -35.20
CA PRO A 148 40.09 -11.25 -35.35
C PRO A 148 39.97 -10.18 -36.45
N GLU A 149 40.70 -9.06 -36.26
CA GLU A 149 40.86 -7.96 -37.24
C GLU A 149 41.22 -8.43 -38.66
#